data_AF-A0A229W8J9-F1
#
_entry.id   AF-A0A229W8J9-F1
#
_cell.length_a   1.000
_cell.length_b   1.000
_cell.length_c   1.000
_cell.angle_alpha   90.00
_cell.angle_beta   90.00
_cell.angle_gamma   90.00
#
_symmetry.space_group_name_H-M   'P 1'
#
loop_
_entity.id
_entity.type
_entity.pdbx_description
1 polymer ?
#
loop_
_entity_poly.entity_id
_entity_poly.type
_entity_poly.pdbx_seq_one_letter_code
_entity_poly.pdbx_strand_id
1 'polypeptide(L)'
;MTEVDMATAASEAKPKPERLPVTVSKPTPYTFDLGYLMANDPNPLELPRSEPLNASLKAIARDGTQSLLNQLLTTCPITSSAQNGVLLTLPPPATVLPRHKPLPTPKPPTKWELFARKKGIGKYSNKPGAALADKERRKKLVYDEEKGEWVPRWGYKGKNKSDDEWLVEVKEKDWKKEEEAAAKGSSIRGLSRAERKERIRRNERKMRSNERRSRKSGGG
;
A
#
# COMPACT_ATOMS: atom_id res chain seq x y z
N MET A 1 -52.66 67.50 -21.03
CA MET A 1 -52.95 66.08 -21.31
C MET A 1 -52.34 65.77 -22.66
N THR A 2 -51.15 65.20 -22.65
CA THR A 2 -50.46 64.70 -23.85
C THR A 2 -49.93 63.33 -23.46
N GLU A 3 -50.60 62.31 -23.97
CA GLU A 3 -50.37 60.89 -23.68
C GLU A 3 -49.06 60.44 -24.35
N VAL A 4 -48.27 59.66 -23.62
CA VAL A 4 -47.02 59.05 -24.09
C VAL A 4 -47.36 57.65 -24.58
N ASP A 5 -47.30 57.44 -25.89
CA ASP A 5 -47.41 56.12 -26.51
C ASP A 5 -46.19 55.26 -26.14
N MET A 6 -46.41 54.26 -25.29
CA MET A 6 -45.43 53.24 -24.93
C MET A 6 -45.47 52.11 -25.96
N ALA A 7 -44.56 52.16 -26.93
CA ALA A 7 -44.36 51.07 -27.88
C ALA A 7 -43.80 49.82 -27.17
N THR A 8 -44.64 48.81 -26.96
CA THR A 8 -44.22 47.46 -26.60
C THR A 8 -43.69 46.74 -27.84
N ALA A 9 -42.37 46.74 -28.01
CA ALA A 9 -41.69 45.84 -28.93
C ALA A 9 -41.73 44.41 -28.37
N ALA A 10 -42.65 43.59 -28.87
CA ALA A 10 -42.66 42.15 -28.64
C ALA A 10 -41.47 41.53 -29.39
N SER A 11 -40.51 40.99 -28.64
CA SER A 11 -39.44 40.17 -29.21
C SER A 11 -39.95 38.73 -29.40
N GLU A 12 -40.08 38.31 -30.66
CA GLU A 12 -40.40 36.94 -31.03
C GLU A 12 -39.26 35.99 -30.61
N ALA A 13 -39.47 35.25 -29.52
CA ALA A 13 -38.57 34.19 -29.10
C ALA A 13 -38.79 32.93 -29.96
N LYS A 14 -37.76 32.52 -30.71
CA LYS A 14 -37.76 31.25 -31.47
C LYS A 14 -38.07 30.05 -30.55
N PRO A 15 -38.90 29.08 -30.98
CA PRO A 15 -39.24 27.91 -30.17
C PRO A 15 -37.98 27.08 -29.90
N LYS A 16 -37.77 26.69 -28.64
CA LYS A 16 -36.67 25.81 -28.23
C LYS A 16 -36.82 24.46 -28.95
N PRO A 17 -35.74 23.87 -29.49
CA PRO A 17 -35.82 22.58 -30.16
C PRO A 17 -36.35 21.51 -29.19
N GLU A 18 -37.27 20.70 -29.68
CA GLU A 18 -37.89 19.60 -28.95
C GLU A 18 -36.80 18.62 -28.48
N ARG A 19 -36.81 18.28 -27.19
CA ARG A 19 -35.76 17.42 -26.61
C ARG A 19 -35.98 15.99 -27.07
N LEU A 20 -34.95 15.41 -27.70
CA LEU A 20 -34.97 13.99 -28.04
C LEU A 20 -35.14 13.13 -26.78
N PRO A 21 -35.85 11.99 -26.87
CA PRO A 21 -36.07 11.12 -25.72
C PRO A 21 -34.75 10.47 -25.28
N VAL A 22 -34.43 10.63 -23.99
CA VAL A 22 -33.21 10.09 -23.37
C VAL A 22 -33.49 8.89 -22.46
N THR A 23 -34.75 8.61 -22.17
CA THR A 23 -35.17 7.47 -21.34
C THR A 23 -35.42 6.24 -22.21
N VAL A 24 -35.07 5.07 -21.69
CA VAL A 24 -35.29 3.77 -22.34
C VAL A 24 -36.21 2.97 -21.43
N SER A 25 -37.33 2.50 -21.97
CA SER A 25 -38.29 1.65 -21.26
C SER A 25 -38.26 0.25 -21.86
N LYS A 26 -38.02 -0.76 -21.02
CA LYS A 26 -38.06 -2.18 -21.38
C LYS A 26 -38.88 -2.97 -20.35
N PRO A 27 -39.43 -4.15 -20.72
CA PRO A 27 -40.24 -4.96 -19.81
C PRO A 27 -39.52 -5.34 -18.52
N THR A 28 -38.25 -5.74 -18.62
CA THR A 28 -37.40 -6.05 -17.48
C THR A 28 -36.38 -4.93 -17.27
N PRO A 29 -36.21 -4.40 -16.05
CA PRO A 29 -35.28 -3.32 -15.80
C PRO A 29 -33.81 -3.75 -15.99
N TYR A 30 -32.98 -2.78 -16.36
CA TYR A 30 -31.52 -2.96 -16.41
C TYR A 30 -30.95 -3.17 -15.00
N THR A 31 -29.89 -3.96 -14.93
CA THR A 31 -29.03 -4.03 -13.74
C THR A 31 -27.66 -3.46 -14.05
N PHE A 32 -26.98 -2.89 -13.05
CA PHE A 32 -25.75 -2.14 -13.26
C PHE A 32 -24.65 -2.58 -12.30
N ASP A 33 -23.43 -2.66 -12.82
CA ASP A 33 -22.21 -2.70 -12.02
C ASP A 33 -21.33 -1.52 -12.47
N LEU A 34 -21.58 -0.37 -11.85
CA LEU A 34 -20.92 0.89 -12.22
C LEU A 34 -19.43 0.88 -11.88
N GLY A 35 -18.98 0.02 -10.96
CA GLY A 35 -17.55 -0.15 -10.66
C GLY A 35 -16.77 -0.72 -11.84
N TYR A 36 -17.44 -1.45 -12.74
CA TYR A 36 -16.90 -1.94 -14.01
C TYR A 36 -17.52 -1.27 -15.24
N LEU A 37 -18.25 -0.15 -15.06
CA LEU A 37 -18.95 0.55 -16.14
C LEU A 37 -19.82 -0.41 -16.98
N MET A 38 -20.50 -1.34 -16.31
CA MET A 38 -21.25 -2.42 -16.93
C MET A 38 -22.75 -2.24 -16.71
N ALA A 39 -23.52 -2.47 -17.77
CA ALA A 39 -24.98 -2.60 -17.73
C ALA A 39 -25.38 -3.96 -18.30
N ASN A 40 -26.27 -4.66 -17.60
CA ASN A 40 -26.81 -5.93 -18.05
C ASN A 40 -28.27 -5.75 -18.44
N ASP A 41 -28.57 -6.14 -19.68
CA ASP A 41 -29.93 -6.20 -20.21
C ASP A 41 -30.42 -7.65 -20.13
N PRO A 42 -31.33 -8.00 -19.20
CA PRO A 42 -31.87 -9.35 -19.10
C PRO A 42 -32.98 -9.62 -20.11
N ASN A 43 -33.41 -8.62 -20.91
CA ASN A 43 -34.46 -8.80 -21.90
C ASN A 43 -33.96 -9.68 -23.07
N PRO A 44 -34.86 -10.44 -23.73
CA PRO A 44 -34.51 -11.22 -24.91
C PRO A 44 -33.86 -10.36 -26.02
N LEU A 45 -32.91 -10.96 -26.72
CA LEU A 45 -32.21 -10.29 -27.82
C LEU A 45 -33.11 -10.26 -29.06
N GLU A 46 -33.67 -9.10 -29.37
CA GLU A 46 -34.54 -8.88 -30.52
C GLU A 46 -33.72 -8.83 -31.83
N LEU A 47 -33.66 -9.97 -32.54
CA LEU A 47 -32.97 -10.10 -33.82
C LEU A 47 -33.95 -10.50 -34.94
N PRO A 48 -34.77 -9.57 -35.43
CA PRO A 48 -35.70 -9.86 -36.52
C PRO A 48 -34.94 -10.19 -37.80
N ARG A 49 -35.31 -11.30 -38.45
CA ARG A 49 -34.67 -11.75 -39.71
C ARG A 49 -34.84 -10.77 -40.87
N SER A 50 -35.82 -9.87 -40.78
CA SER A 50 -36.10 -8.84 -41.78
C SER A 50 -35.10 -7.69 -41.77
N GLU A 51 -34.40 -7.47 -40.65
CA GLU A 51 -33.48 -6.34 -40.48
C GLU A 51 -32.02 -6.78 -40.59
N PRO A 52 -31.11 -5.89 -41.03
CA PRO A 52 -29.69 -6.15 -40.95
C PRO A 52 -29.27 -6.41 -39.50
N LEU A 53 -28.52 -7.50 -39.27
CA LEU A 53 -28.05 -7.90 -37.94
C LEU A 53 -27.38 -6.73 -37.18
N ASN A 54 -26.48 -6.01 -37.85
CA ASN A 54 -25.76 -4.89 -37.26
C ASN A 54 -26.67 -3.72 -36.86
N ALA A 55 -27.78 -3.49 -37.59
CA ALA A 55 -28.74 -2.44 -37.25
C ALA A 55 -29.49 -2.79 -35.95
N SER A 56 -29.94 -4.05 -35.84
CA SER A 56 -30.59 -4.57 -34.63
C SER A 56 -29.66 -4.53 -33.41
N LEU A 57 -28.43 -5.02 -33.55
CA LEU A 57 -27.43 -4.97 -32.47
C LEU A 57 -27.08 -3.53 -32.06
N LYS A 58 -26.96 -2.62 -33.03
CA LYS A 58 -26.67 -1.21 -32.75
C LYS A 58 -27.82 -0.54 -31.99
N ALA A 59 -29.07 -0.83 -32.35
CA ALA A 59 -30.24 -0.31 -31.62
C ALA A 59 -30.25 -0.79 -30.16
N ILE A 60 -30.01 -2.09 -29.93
CA ILE A 60 -29.95 -2.66 -28.58
C ILE A 60 -28.79 -2.09 -27.77
N ALA A 61 -27.59 -1.97 -28.38
CA ALA A 61 -26.42 -1.40 -27.73
C ALA A 61 -26.62 0.09 -27.39
N ARG A 62 -27.31 0.85 -28.25
CA ARG A 62 -27.66 2.25 -28.01
C ARG A 62 -28.55 2.37 -26.78
N ASP A 63 -29.59 1.54 -26.67
CA ASP A 63 -30.51 1.52 -25.53
C ASP A 63 -29.79 1.20 -24.20
N GLY A 64 -28.94 0.17 -24.21
CA GLY A 64 -28.14 -0.20 -23.05
C GLY A 64 -27.14 0.87 -22.64
N THR A 65 -26.44 1.47 -23.61
CA THR A 65 -25.46 2.55 -23.36
C THR A 65 -26.13 3.82 -22.85
N GLN A 66 -27.30 4.18 -23.40
CA GLN A 66 -28.09 5.31 -22.90
C GLN A 66 -28.47 5.11 -21.44
N SER A 67 -28.96 3.92 -21.09
CA SER A 67 -29.33 3.57 -19.72
C SER A 67 -28.13 3.59 -18.77
N LEU A 68 -26.98 3.07 -19.20
CA LEU A 68 -25.72 3.11 -18.45
C LEU A 68 -25.26 4.55 -18.18
N LEU A 69 -25.27 5.40 -19.20
CA LEU A 69 -24.84 6.79 -19.08
C LEU A 69 -25.78 7.59 -18.17
N ASN A 70 -27.10 7.39 -18.31
CA ASN A 70 -28.09 8.00 -17.42
C ASN A 70 -27.80 7.62 -15.96
N GLN A 71 -27.53 6.35 -15.69
CA GLN A 71 -27.22 5.88 -14.35
C GLN A 71 -25.92 6.48 -13.81
N LEU A 72 -24.86 6.51 -14.62
CA LEU A 72 -23.56 7.09 -14.23
C LEU A 72 -23.69 8.59 -13.87
N LEU A 73 -24.36 9.37 -14.70
CA LEU A 73 -24.47 10.82 -14.51
C LEU A 73 -25.48 11.20 -13.42
N THR A 74 -26.46 10.33 -13.13
CA THR A 74 -27.49 10.61 -12.12
C THR A 74 -27.08 10.14 -10.72
N THR A 75 -26.37 9.01 -10.62
CA THR A 75 -26.12 8.36 -9.31
C THR A 75 -24.69 8.50 -8.79
N CYS A 76 -23.69 8.72 -9.66
CA CYS A 76 -22.31 8.90 -9.22
C CYS A 76 -22.06 10.38 -8.83
N PRO A 77 -21.47 10.66 -7.65
CA PRO A 77 -21.07 12.01 -7.28
C PRO A 77 -20.07 12.60 -8.28
N ILE A 78 -20.31 13.85 -8.68
CA ILE A 78 -19.45 14.58 -9.61
C ILE A 78 -18.48 15.44 -8.80
N THR A 79 -17.17 15.19 -8.94
CA THR A 79 -16.11 15.98 -8.33
C THR A 79 -15.41 16.81 -9.41
N SER A 80 -15.44 18.13 -9.27
CA SER A 80 -14.71 19.05 -10.15
C SER A 80 -13.44 19.55 -9.46
N SER A 81 -12.29 19.41 -10.12
CA SER A 81 -11.00 19.95 -9.67
C SER A 81 -10.40 20.81 -10.77
N ALA A 82 -9.89 22.00 -10.40
CA ALA A 82 -9.26 22.93 -11.34
C ALA A 82 -8.05 22.33 -12.07
N GLN A 83 -7.39 21.33 -11.50
CA GLN A 83 -6.22 20.66 -12.09
C GLN A 83 -6.59 19.44 -12.95
N ASN A 84 -7.65 18.72 -12.58
CA ASN A 84 -7.95 17.39 -13.13
C ASN A 84 -9.28 17.32 -13.91
N GLY A 85 -10.03 18.41 -14.00
CA GLY A 85 -11.33 18.48 -14.67
C GLY A 85 -12.48 17.89 -13.85
N VAL A 86 -13.52 17.42 -14.55
CA VAL A 86 -14.74 16.87 -13.96
C VAL A 86 -14.68 15.35 -13.96
N LEU A 87 -14.77 14.75 -12.78
CA LEU A 87 -14.62 13.31 -12.57
C LEU A 87 -15.85 12.75 -11.85
N LEU A 88 -16.20 11.49 -12.13
CA LEU A 88 -17.26 10.76 -11.43
C LEU A 88 -16.64 9.85 -10.36
N THR A 89 -17.20 9.86 -9.15
CA THR A 89 -16.85 8.89 -8.12
C THR A 89 -17.66 7.61 -8.31
N LEU A 90 -16.99 6.54 -8.73
CA LEU A 90 -17.63 5.24 -8.95
C LEU A 90 -17.78 4.45 -7.65
N PRO A 91 -18.88 3.68 -7.48
CA PRO A 91 -19.02 2.75 -6.37
C PRO A 91 -18.03 1.58 -6.50
N PRO A 92 -17.79 0.83 -5.41
CA PRO A 92 -16.98 -0.39 -5.48
C PRO A 92 -17.61 -1.40 -6.46
N PRO A 93 -16.79 -2.18 -7.21
CA PRO A 93 -17.31 -3.19 -8.12
C PRO A 93 -18.14 -4.24 -7.38
N ALA A 94 -19.34 -4.53 -7.90
CA ALA A 94 -20.24 -5.53 -7.32
C ALA A 94 -19.88 -6.95 -7.77
N THR A 95 -19.38 -7.11 -9.00
CA THR A 95 -19.01 -8.41 -9.56
C THR A 95 -17.68 -8.89 -8.96
N VAL A 96 -17.72 -9.96 -8.17
CA VAL A 96 -16.50 -10.53 -7.58
C VAL A 96 -15.73 -11.33 -8.63
N LEU A 97 -14.57 -10.83 -9.04
CA LEU A 97 -13.67 -11.51 -9.96
C LEU A 97 -12.61 -12.34 -9.22
N PRO A 98 -12.19 -13.50 -9.77
CA PRO A 98 -11.12 -14.30 -9.17
C PRO A 98 -9.79 -13.55 -9.20
N ARG A 99 -9.03 -13.66 -8.10
CA ARG A 99 -7.69 -13.08 -8.02
C ARG A 99 -6.70 -13.88 -8.85
N HIS A 100 -5.78 -13.20 -9.52
CA HIS A 100 -4.67 -13.86 -10.21
C HIS A 100 -3.69 -14.54 -9.23
N LYS A 101 -3.45 -13.93 -8.06
CA LYS A 101 -2.54 -14.45 -7.03
C LYS A 101 -3.29 -14.70 -5.72
N PRO A 102 -2.92 -15.75 -4.98
CA PRO A 102 -3.46 -15.99 -3.65
C PRO A 102 -3.19 -14.78 -2.74
N LEU A 103 -3.93 -14.69 -1.65
CA LEU A 103 -3.62 -13.71 -0.62
C LEU A 103 -2.20 -13.95 -0.10
N PRO A 104 -1.43 -12.88 0.18
CA PRO A 104 -0.08 -13.02 0.72
C PRO A 104 -0.18 -13.82 2.03
N THR A 105 0.50 -14.96 2.07
CA THR A 105 0.47 -15.81 3.27
C THR A 105 1.09 -15.05 4.44
N PRO A 106 0.47 -15.11 5.64
CA PRO A 106 1.02 -14.44 6.79
C PRO A 106 2.41 -14.99 7.08
N LYS A 107 3.36 -14.08 7.36
CA LYS A 107 4.74 -14.49 7.63
C LYS A 107 4.77 -15.45 8.83
N PRO A 108 5.31 -16.67 8.68
CA PRO A 108 5.37 -17.60 9.79
C PRO A 108 6.26 -17.03 10.90
N PRO A 109 5.89 -17.26 12.17
CA PRO A 109 6.63 -16.72 13.30
C PRO A 109 8.05 -17.29 13.34
N THR A 110 9.03 -16.42 13.55
CA THR A 110 10.42 -16.86 13.75
C THR A 110 10.57 -17.57 15.09
N LYS A 111 11.60 -18.41 15.26
CA LYS A 111 11.89 -19.05 16.56
C LYS A 111 12.01 -18.06 17.71
N TRP A 112 12.60 -16.89 17.44
CA TRP A 112 12.72 -15.84 18.43
C TRP A 112 11.36 -15.28 18.81
N GLU A 113 10.44 -15.11 17.87
CA GLU A 113 9.08 -14.66 18.16
C GLU A 113 8.28 -15.71 18.92
N LEU A 114 8.45 -17.01 18.61
CA LEU A 114 7.85 -18.09 19.39
C LEU A 114 8.34 -18.06 20.84
N PHE A 115 9.65 -17.88 21.05
CA PHE A 115 10.25 -17.76 22.37
C PHE A 115 9.80 -16.49 23.09
N ALA A 116 9.85 -15.33 22.42
CA ALA A 116 9.45 -14.05 22.97
C ALA A 116 7.97 -14.02 23.34
N ARG A 117 7.11 -14.67 22.55
CA ARG A 117 5.69 -14.84 22.87
C ARG A 117 5.50 -15.75 24.10
N LYS A 118 6.22 -16.88 24.17
CA LYS A 118 6.15 -17.78 25.33
C LYS A 118 6.66 -17.14 26.63
N LYS A 119 7.65 -16.27 26.54
CA LYS A 119 8.27 -15.60 27.69
C LYS A 119 7.72 -14.19 27.97
N GLY A 120 6.81 -13.68 27.15
CA GLY A 120 6.26 -12.33 27.30
C GLY A 120 7.32 -11.23 27.19
N ILE A 121 8.18 -11.31 26.19
CA ILE A 121 9.29 -10.36 25.97
C ILE A 121 8.87 -9.28 24.98
N GLY A 122 9.10 -8.01 25.34
CA GLY A 122 8.91 -6.86 24.45
C GLY A 122 7.47 -6.69 23.99
N LYS A 123 7.26 -6.68 22.67
CA LYS A 123 5.92 -6.50 22.05
C LYS A 123 4.89 -7.59 22.42
N TYR A 124 5.34 -8.72 22.96
CA TYR A 124 4.47 -9.81 23.39
C TYR A 124 4.30 -9.88 24.92
N SER A 125 4.83 -8.89 25.65
CA SER A 125 4.64 -8.80 27.10
C SER A 125 3.26 -8.26 27.44
N ASN A 126 2.63 -8.82 28.47
CA ASN A 126 1.37 -8.30 29.02
C ASN A 126 1.57 -7.06 29.90
N LYS A 127 2.82 -6.68 30.20
CA LYS A 127 3.12 -5.49 31.00
C LYS A 127 2.83 -4.22 30.17
N PRO A 128 2.00 -3.29 30.67
CA PRO A 128 1.77 -2.02 29.99
C PRO A 128 3.10 -1.26 29.87
N GLY A 129 3.38 -0.70 28.69
CA GLY A 129 4.63 0.02 28.42
C GLY A 129 5.84 -0.84 28.05
N ALA A 130 5.81 -2.17 28.23
CA ALA A 130 6.95 -3.03 27.88
C ALA A 130 7.26 -3.01 26.38
N ALA A 131 6.24 -2.92 25.52
CA ALA A 131 6.43 -2.76 24.08
C ALA A 131 7.09 -1.42 23.72
N LEU A 132 6.75 -0.34 24.46
CA LEU A 132 7.33 0.98 24.27
C LEU A 132 8.79 0.99 24.71
N ALA A 133 9.10 0.48 25.90
CA ALA A 133 10.48 0.34 26.40
C ALA A 133 11.38 -0.46 25.46
N ASP A 134 10.84 -1.53 24.86
CA ASP A 134 11.56 -2.34 23.85
C ASP A 134 11.81 -1.57 22.55
N LYS A 135 10.88 -0.69 22.15
CA LYS A 135 11.02 0.19 20.99
C LYS A 135 12.05 1.29 21.26
N GLU A 136 12.06 1.84 22.47
CA GLU A 136 13.04 2.86 22.88
C GLU A 136 14.46 2.31 22.93
N ARG A 137 14.64 1.09 23.48
CA ARG A 137 15.94 0.39 23.45
C ARG A 137 16.48 0.12 22.04
N ARG A 138 15.61 0.10 21.02
CA ARG A 138 15.98 -0.11 19.62
C ARG A 138 16.18 1.19 18.84
N LYS A 139 15.98 2.37 19.47
CA LYS A 139 16.24 3.66 18.83
C LYS A 139 17.72 3.77 18.47
N LYS A 140 17.99 4.56 17.42
CA LYS A 140 19.32 4.70 16.84
C LYS A 140 20.25 5.54 17.70
N LEU A 141 19.76 6.59 18.36
CA LEU A 141 20.57 7.52 19.14
C LEU A 141 20.67 7.06 20.59
N VAL A 142 21.87 7.17 21.16
CA VAL A 142 22.17 6.90 22.57
C VAL A 142 23.01 8.07 23.08
N TYR A 143 22.70 8.56 24.27
CA TYR A 143 23.45 9.64 24.89
C TYR A 143 24.80 9.11 25.38
N ASP A 144 25.87 9.83 25.08
CA ASP A 144 27.23 9.50 25.52
C ASP A 144 27.64 10.44 26.65
N GLU A 145 27.64 9.96 27.89
CA GLU A 145 27.83 10.78 29.10
C GLU A 145 29.21 11.45 29.14
N GLU A 146 30.24 10.84 28.56
CA GLU A 146 31.60 11.39 28.52
C GLU A 146 31.74 12.61 27.59
N LYS A 147 30.97 12.63 26.49
CA LYS A 147 31.01 13.70 25.48
C LYS A 147 29.85 14.68 25.61
N GLY A 148 28.83 14.34 26.38
CA GLY A 148 27.60 15.11 26.50
C GLY A 148 26.75 15.15 25.22
N GLU A 149 27.01 14.28 24.24
CA GLU A 149 26.40 14.30 22.91
C GLU A 149 25.56 13.04 22.62
N TRP A 150 24.58 13.17 21.71
CA TRP A 150 23.81 12.05 21.20
C TRP A 150 24.55 11.34 20.07
N VAL A 151 25.12 10.18 20.35
CA VAL A 151 25.88 9.39 19.38
C VAL A 151 25.01 8.26 18.80
N PRO A 152 25.11 7.96 17.49
CA PRO A 152 24.45 6.79 16.93
C PRO A 152 24.96 5.48 17.57
N ARG A 153 24.06 4.60 17.96
CA ARG A 153 24.35 3.24 18.44
C ARG A 153 24.96 2.36 17.34
N TRP A 154 24.60 2.62 16.09
CA TRP A 154 25.11 1.95 14.89
C TRP A 154 25.06 2.92 13.69
N GLY A 155 25.93 2.71 12.70
CA GLY A 155 26.05 3.57 11.51
C GLY A 155 27.37 4.34 11.49
N TYR A 156 27.36 5.55 10.92
CA TYR A 156 28.53 6.43 10.89
C TYR A 156 28.95 6.84 12.31
N LYS A 157 30.24 6.68 12.63
CA LYS A 157 30.81 6.89 13.97
C LYS A 157 29.99 6.26 15.10
N GLY A 158 29.44 5.07 14.85
CA GLY A 158 28.56 4.40 15.81
C GLY A 158 29.31 3.90 17.04
N LYS A 159 28.69 4.01 18.23
CA LYS A 159 29.24 3.52 19.51
C LYS A 159 29.62 2.03 19.51
N ASN A 160 29.12 1.24 18.56
CA ASN A 160 29.46 -0.16 18.40
C ASN A 160 30.87 -0.44 17.84
N LYS A 161 31.59 0.60 17.37
CA LYS A 161 32.96 0.53 16.86
C LYS A 161 33.83 1.56 17.60
N SER A 162 34.25 1.24 18.83
CA SER A 162 35.29 2.00 19.53
C SER A 162 36.70 1.61 19.07
N ASP A 163 36.84 1.29 17.77
CA ASP A 163 38.11 0.85 17.20
C ASP A 163 39.13 2.02 17.10
N ASP A 164 38.68 3.25 17.34
CA ASP A 164 39.42 4.52 17.22
C ASP A 164 39.98 5.04 18.57
N GLU A 165 39.87 4.25 19.66
CA GLU A 165 40.47 4.60 20.96
C GLU A 165 42.00 4.65 20.87
N TRP A 166 42.62 5.69 21.44
CA TRP A 166 44.06 5.93 21.32
C TRP A 166 44.92 4.97 22.13
N LEU A 167 44.38 4.41 23.22
CA LEU A 167 45.03 3.43 24.10
C LEU A 167 44.07 2.27 24.38
N VAL A 168 44.55 1.03 24.31
CA VAL A 168 43.83 -0.16 24.77
C VAL A 168 44.71 -0.85 25.80
N GLU A 169 44.18 -1.08 27.00
CA GLU A 169 44.93 -1.73 28.07
C GLU A 169 45.16 -3.22 27.77
N VAL A 170 46.40 -3.67 27.93
CA VAL A 170 46.82 -5.05 27.67
C VAL A 170 47.46 -5.63 28.93
N LYS A 171 47.16 -6.89 29.25
CA LYS A 171 47.77 -7.58 30.38
C LYS A 171 49.27 -7.76 30.13
N GLU A 172 50.07 -7.49 31.15
CA GLU A 172 51.54 -7.47 31.08
C GLU A 172 52.16 -8.78 30.55
N LYS A 173 51.52 -9.93 30.81
CA LYS A 173 51.94 -11.25 30.33
C LYS A 173 51.71 -11.46 28.82
N ASP A 174 50.79 -10.72 28.23
CA ASP A 174 50.36 -10.88 26.84
C ASP A 174 50.92 -9.80 25.91
N TRP A 175 51.54 -8.74 26.45
CA TRP A 175 52.15 -7.63 25.71
C TRP A 175 53.12 -8.10 24.61
N LYS A 176 54.06 -9.02 24.92
CA LYS A 176 55.03 -9.54 23.94
C LYS A 176 54.41 -10.39 22.83
N LYS A 177 53.21 -10.94 23.04
CA LYS A 177 52.50 -11.75 22.03
C LYS A 177 51.59 -10.87 21.16
N GLU A 178 51.29 -9.66 21.59
CA GLU A 178 50.36 -8.77 20.90
C GLU A 178 50.96 -8.18 19.62
N GLU A 179 52.26 -7.86 19.60
CA GLU A 179 52.93 -7.32 18.42
C GLU A 179 52.91 -8.32 17.24
N GLU A 180 53.19 -9.60 17.53
CA GLU A 180 53.08 -10.69 16.56
C GLU A 180 51.62 -11.01 16.19
N ALA A 181 50.69 -10.88 17.14
CA ALA A 181 49.26 -11.06 16.91
C ALA A 181 48.64 -9.90 16.10
N ALA A 182 49.15 -8.68 16.22
CA ALA A 182 48.73 -7.53 15.43
C ALA A 182 49.11 -7.72 13.96
N ALA A 183 50.31 -8.22 13.68
CA ALA A 183 50.74 -8.59 12.33
C ALA A 183 49.87 -9.69 11.69
N LYS A 184 49.29 -10.59 12.51
CA LYS A 184 48.40 -11.69 12.06
C LYS A 184 46.90 -11.32 12.10
N GLY A 185 46.55 -10.10 12.51
CA GLY A 185 45.15 -9.64 12.62
C GLY A 185 44.37 -10.22 13.81
N SER A 186 45.07 -10.84 14.77
CA SER A 186 44.54 -11.42 16.01
C SER A 186 44.84 -10.57 17.25
N SER A 187 45.23 -9.31 17.10
CA SER A 187 45.35 -8.36 18.22
C SER A 187 44.02 -8.16 18.94
N ILE A 188 44.04 -7.55 20.13
CA ILE A 188 42.83 -7.31 20.94
C ILE A 188 41.76 -6.53 20.14
N ARG A 189 42.17 -5.57 19.30
CA ARG A 189 41.28 -4.88 18.35
C ARG A 189 40.78 -5.79 17.22
N GLY A 190 41.63 -6.69 16.72
CA GLY A 190 41.27 -7.71 15.72
C GLY A 190 40.27 -8.74 16.23
N LEU A 191 40.39 -9.16 17.49
CA LEU A 191 39.47 -10.09 18.17
C LEU A 191 38.05 -9.51 18.26
N SER A 192 37.91 -8.23 18.67
CA SER A 192 36.61 -7.53 18.69
C SER A 192 35.93 -7.51 17.31
N ARG A 193 36.71 -7.26 16.24
CA ARG A 193 36.22 -7.32 14.86
C ARG A 193 35.83 -8.74 14.44
N ALA A 194 36.63 -9.74 14.79
CA ALA A 194 36.39 -11.14 14.47
C ALA A 194 35.10 -11.65 15.16
N GLU A 195 34.91 -11.35 16.44
CA GLU A 195 33.69 -11.66 17.18
C GLU A 195 32.45 -11.01 16.54
N ARG A 196 32.55 -9.72 16.17
CA ARG A 196 31.47 -8.99 15.51
C ARG A 196 31.07 -9.69 14.20
N LYS A 197 32.06 -10.08 13.39
CA LYS A 197 31.85 -10.82 12.13
C LYS A 197 31.24 -12.21 12.37
N GLU A 198 31.67 -12.92 13.42
CA GLU A 198 31.10 -14.21 13.79
C GLU A 198 29.63 -14.08 14.22
N ARG A 199 29.29 -13.07 15.03
CA ARG A 199 27.89 -12.78 15.42
C ARG A 199 27.01 -12.46 14.22
N ILE A 200 27.52 -11.71 13.24
CA ILE A 200 26.81 -11.43 11.98
C ILE A 200 26.56 -12.73 11.21
N ARG A 201 27.61 -13.54 10.97
CA ARG A 201 27.50 -14.85 10.29
C ARG A 201 26.51 -15.78 11.01
N ARG A 202 26.51 -15.77 12.35
CA ARG A 202 25.57 -16.55 13.18
C ARG A 202 24.13 -16.06 13.00
N ASN A 203 23.91 -14.75 12.90
CA ASN A 203 22.59 -14.17 12.65
C ASN A 203 22.06 -14.55 11.25
N GLU A 204 22.88 -14.42 10.21
CA GLU A 204 22.52 -14.83 8.84
C GLU A 204 22.21 -16.33 8.76
N ARG A 205 22.97 -17.17 9.48
CA ARG A 205 22.70 -18.61 9.56
C ARG A 205 21.35 -18.89 10.23
N LYS A 206 21.00 -18.16 11.28
CA LYS A 206 19.68 -18.27 11.95
C LYS A 206 18.55 -17.80 11.04
N MET A 207 18.74 -16.70 10.29
CA MET A 207 17.78 -16.20 9.31
C MET A 207 17.49 -17.25 8.23
N ARG A 208 18.53 -17.78 7.58
CA ARG A 208 18.39 -18.86 6.58
C ARG A 208 17.74 -20.12 7.14
N SER A 209 18.02 -20.48 8.40
CA SER A 209 17.38 -21.62 9.06
C SER A 209 15.88 -21.39 9.28
N ASN A 210 15.47 -20.17 9.66
CA ASN A 210 14.07 -19.80 9.81
C ASN A 210 13.35 -19.79 8.46
N GLU A 211 13.97 -19.25 7.41
CA GLU A 211 13.42 -19.26 6.04
C GLU A 211 13.22 -20.68 5.50
N ARG A 212 14.19 -21.58 5.70
CA ARG A 212 14.05 -22.99 5.32
C ARG A 212 12.88 -23.68 6.02
N ARG A 213 12.67 -23.39 7.31
CA ARG A 213 11.53 -23.93 8.09
C ARG A 213 10.20 -23.36 7.60
N SER A 214 10.17 -22.06 7.30
CA SER A 214 9.01 -21.37 6.72
C SER A 214 8.57 -21.98 5.38
N ARG A 215 9.51 -22.25 4.48
CA ARG A 215 9.22 -22.86 3.17
C ARG A 215 8.63 -24.25 3.30
N LYS A 216 9.11 -25.06 4.25
CA LYS A 216 8.61 -26.43 4.46
C LYS A 216 7.18 -26.48 5.01
N SER A 217 6.72 -25.43 5.71
CA SER A 217 5.33 -25.33 6.18
C SER A 217 4.37 -24.70 5.18
N GLY A 218 4.86 -24.11 4.08
CA GLY A 218 4.05 -23.43 3.06
C GLY A 218 3.95 -24.16 1.73
N GLY A 219 4.48 -25.39 1.63
CA GLY A 219 4.32 -26.28 0.48
C GLY A 219 3.33 -27.39 0.84
N GLY A 220 2.04 -27.04 0.79
CA GLY A 220 0.89 -27.93 0.88
C GLY A 220 -0.20 -27.37 -0.02
#